data_AF-A0A6V7LPK9-F1
#
_entry.id   AF-A0A6V7LPK9-F1
#
_cell.length_a   1.000
_cell.length_b   1.000
_cell.length_c   1.000
_cell.angle_alpha   90.00
_cell.angle_beta   90.00
_cell.angle_gamma   90.00
#
_symmetry.space_group_name_H-M   'P 1'
#
loop_
_entity.id
_entity.type
_entity.pdbx_description
1 polymer ?
#
loop_
_entity_poly.entity_id
_entity_poly.type
_entity_poly.pdbx_seq_one_letter_code
_entity_poly.pdbx_strand_id
1 'polypeptide(L)' 'LTPALAALLLLTIYVFPRIGSGPLWESNAASQRLSCSRNWWPMLLYVHNFVNTEYM' A
#
# COMPACT_ATOMS: atom_id res chain seq x y z
N LEU A 1 15.71 4.65 -6.72
CA LEU A 1 14.84 3.48 -6.44
C LEU A 1 14.00 3.68 -5.18
N THR A 2 14.63 3.93 -4.02
CA THR A 2 13.95 4.29 -2.76
C THR A 2 12.92 5.43 -2.84
N PRO A 3 13.19 6.60 -3.47
CA PRO A 3 12.21 7.68 -3.52
C PRO A 3 10.99 7.36 -4.40
N ALA A 4 11.18 6.59 -5.48
CA ALA A 4 10.08 6.16 -6.35
C ALA A 4 9.15 5.17 -5.63
N LEU A 5 9.74 4.25 -4.85
CA LEU A 5 8.98 3.30 -4.02
C LEU A 5 8.19 4.01 -2.92
N ALA A 6 8.82 4.98 -2.25
CA ALA A 6 8.17 5.82 -1.25
C ALA A 6 7.00 6.62 -1.86
N ALA A 7 7.20 7.22 -3.04
CA ALA A 7 6.14 7.89 -3.78
C ALA A 7 4.97 6.94 -4.10
N LEU A 8 5.24 5.74 -4.59
CA LEU A 8 4.19 4.75 -4.86
C LEU A 8 3.41 4.38 -3.58
N LEU A 9 4.10 4.10 -2.47
CA LEU A 9 3.43 3.81 -1.19
C LEU A 9 2.51 4.96 -0.74
N LEU A 10 2.98 6.19 -0.84
CA LEU A 10 2.20 7.37 -0.49
C LEU A 10 1.01 7.56 -1.45
N LEU A 11 1.20 7.36 -2.75
CA LEU A 11 0.11 7.41 -3.73
C LEU A 11 -0.96 6.37 -3.40
N THR A 12 -0.58 5.14 -3.07
CA THR A 12 -1.56 4.07 -2.77
C THR A 12 -2.30 4.31 -1.46
N ILE A 13 -1.62 4.81 -0.43
CA ILE A 13 -2.22 5.04 0.91
C ILE A 13 -3.09 6.31 0.94
N TYR A 14 -2.66 7.38 0.28
CA TYR A 14 -3.29 8.70 0.38
C TYR A 14 -4.12 9.09 -0.83
N VAL A 15 -3.69 8.72 -2.04
CA VAL A 15 -4.30 9.20 -3.28
C VAL A 15 -5.33 8.19 -3.81
N PHE A 16 -5.02 6.89 -3.80
CA PHE A 16 -5.93 5.83 -4.23
C PHE A 16 -7.32 5.84 -3.56
N PRO A 17 -7.45 6.00 -2.23
CA PRO A 17 -8.77 6.09 -1.60
C PRO A 17 -9.53 7.39 -1.95
N ARG A 18 -8.89 8.39 -2.56
CA ARG A 18 -9.52 9.67 -2.93
C ARG A 18 -9.86 9.80 -4.41
N ILE A 19 -9.36 8.91 -5.28
CA ILE A 19 -9.54 8.98 -6.73
C ILE A 19 -10.93 8.50 -7.18
N GLY A 20 -11.57 7.63 -6.40
CA GLY A 20 -12.87 7.06 -6.73
C GLY A 20 -13.80 7.06 -5.53
N SER A 21 -15.09 7.08 -5.80
CA SER A 21 -16.15 6.98 -4.80
C SER A 21 -17.18 5.99 -5.30
N GLY A 22 -17.25 4.81 -4.69
CA GLY A 22 -18.18 3.74 -5.06
C GLY A 22 -18.13 2.58 -4.07
N PRO A 23 -19.21 1.82 -3.86
CA PRO A 23 -19.27 0.79 -2.82
C PRO A 23 -18.24 -0.34 -2.98
N LEU A 24 -17.95 -0.73 -4.24
CA LEU A 24 -16.86 -1.67 -4.56
C LEU A 24 -15.47 -1.02 -4.47
N TRP A 25 -15.38 0.29 -4.69
CA TRP A 25 -14.13 1.03 -4.60
C TRP A 25 -13.70 1.21 -3.14
N GLU A 26 -14.63 1.57 -2.25
CA GLU A 26 -14.36 1.71 -0.82
C GLU A 26 -13.85 0.39 -0.21
N SER A 27 -14.46 -0.75 -0.53
CA SER A 27 -14.02 -2.04 -0.01
C SER A 27 -12.62 -2.43 -0.51
N ASN A 28 -12.37 -2.27 -1.81
CA ASN A 28 -11.10 -2.64 -2.43
C ASN A 28 -9.98 -1.68 -2.03
N ALA A 29 -10.23 -0.36 -2.07
CA ALA A 29 -9.28 0.66 -1.66
C ALA A 29 -8.96 0.56 -0.16
N ALA A 30 -9.95 0.26 0.69
CA ALA A 30 -9.70 0.04 2.12
C ALA A 30 -8.82 -1.19 2.36
N SER A 31 -9.08 -2.32 1.67
CA SER A 31 -8.25 -3.52 1.78
C SER A 31 -6.81 -3.24 1.33
N GLN A 32 -6.63 -2.59 0.18
CA GLN A 32 -5.31 -2.23 -0.34
C GLN A 32 -4.58 -1.26 0.58
N ARG A 33 -5.29 -0.25 1.10
CA ARG A 33 -4.75 0.72 2.06
C ARG A 33 -4.31 0.05 3.36
N LEU A 34 -5.09 -0.89 3.90
CA LEU A 34 -4.74 -1.63 5.12
C LEU A 34 -3.48 -2.47 4.91
N SER A 35 -3.38 -3.20 3.80
CA SER A 35 -2.18 -3.98 3.46
C SER A 35 -0.94 -3.10 3.26
N CYS A 36 -1.04 -2.02 2.46
CA CYS A 36 0.06 -1.09 2.26
C CYS A 36 0.45 -0.35 3.54
N SER A 37 -0.51 0.06 4.38
CA SER A 37 -0.25 0.74 5.65
C SER A 37 0.32 -0.18 6.72
N ARG A 38 0.23 -1.51 6.55
CA ARG A 38 0.88 -2.49 7.43
C ARG A 38 2.27 -2.86 6.91
N ASN A 39 2.43 -2.89 5.57
CA ASN A 39 3.65 -3.29 4.88
C ASN A 39 4.47 -2.11 4.32
N TRP A 40 4.20 -0.87 4.73
CA TRP A 40 4.92 0.31 4.24
C TRP A 40 6.40 0.26 4.60
N TRP A 41 6.73 -0.12 5.84
CA TRP A 41 8.10 -0.12 6.33
C TRP A 41 8.95 -1.27 5.77
N PRO A 42 8.47 -2.53 5.63
CA PRO A 42 9.26 -3.60 5.01
C PRO A 42 9.46 -3.37 3.52
N MET A 43 8.49 -2.74 2.85
CA MET A 43 8.60 -2.35 1.45
C MET A 43 9.68 -1.27 1.28
N LEU A 44 9.66 -0.23 2.12
CA LEU A 44 10.67 0.85 2.14
C LEU A 44 12.10 0.36 2.38
N LEU A 45 12.26 -0.61 3.28
CA LEU A 45 13.56 -1.21 3.62
C LEU A 45 13.93 -2.39 2.71
N TYR A 46 13.09 -2.73 1.71
CA TYR A 46 13.25 -3.89 0.83
C TYR A 46 13.34 -5.26 1.55
N VAL A 47 12.84 -5.34 2.78
CA VAL A 47 12.81 -6.57 3.60
C VAL A 47 11.45 -7.27 3.58
N HIS A 48 10.55 -6.88 2.67
CA HIS A 48 9.22 -7.47 2.54
C HIS A 48 9.25 -9.00 2.38
N ASN A 49 10.29 -9.54 1.73
CA ASN A 49 10.51 -10.98 1.57
C ASN A 49 10.82 -11.74 2.87
N PHE A 50 11.25 -11.07 3.93
CA PHE A 50 11.63 -11.70 5.20
C PHE A 50 10.59 -11.52 6.29
N VAL A 51 9.88 -10.40 6.27
CA VAL A 51 8.99 -9.99 7.37
C VAL A 51 7.55 -10.42 7.09
N ASN A 52 7.13 -10.42 5.82
CA ASN A 52 5.71 -10.46 5.46
C ASN A 52 5.46 -11.33 4.22
N THR A 53 5.89 -12.59 4.26
CA THR A 53 5.65 -13.60 3.20
C THR A 53 4.21 -14.07 3.11
N GLU A 54 3.37 -13.77 4.10
CA GLU A 54 1.98 -14.26 4.19
C GLU A 54 0.95 -13.41 3.42
N TYR A 55 1.37 -12.26 2.88
CA TYR A 55 0.50 -11.30 2.16
C TYR A 55 0.98 -11.08 0.72
N MET A 56 1.84 -11.98 0.22
CA MET A 56 2.29 -12.05 -1.17
C MET A 56 1.35 -12.92 -1.99
#